data_AF-A0A1J5CZW4-F1
#
_entry.id   AF-A0A1J5CZW4-F1
#
_cell.length_a   1.000
_cell.length_b   1.000
_cell.length_c   1.000
_cell.angle_alpha   90.00
_cell.angle_beta   90.00
_cell.angle_gamma   90.00
#
_symmetry.space_group_name_H-M   'P 1'
#
loop_
_entity.id
_entity.type
_entity.pdbx_description
1 polymer ?
#
loop_
_entity_poly.entity_id
_entity_poly.type
_entity_poly.pdbx_seq_one_letter_code
_entity_poly.pdbx_strand_id
1 'polypeptide(L)'
;MRVSVWVGSILFLMGSLGCQHLPVHPERPDVTAHEEVIEADADDVFEDTAEDEAADEPPETTAEVETTDELPEANKITLARLQGHWSLPFSVAIDGMGSERLGLLQIDGVTGSVEVEGQSTFVFVDQRIPWAAFGYTLYQLVAVRADQWFVLWAYCESGQLTWVYLEAVDGTPLTYEAATGTCGDIDGETVAPIDLPAVDLPFPAAPAGFSVDGPQIQLAEGGGGYAQAGEERWELYPFNQVDCTTDCGTPGWWEIHSLLWSPERREAGFGIVYLFLDPNVPTNAQVSLVPSILFPTLRTSPSTFFEASWTAPR
;
A
#
# COMPACT_ATOMS: atom_id res chain seq x y z
N MET A 1 -27.33 -12.25 13.04
CA MET A 1 -27.27 -10.81 12.75
C MET A 1 -25.82 -10.48 12.45
N ARG A 2 -25.44 -10.40 11.17
CA ARG A 2 -24.13 -9.93 10.73
C ARG A 2 -24.28 -8.43 10.43
N VAL A 3 -23.61 -7.59 11.21
CA VAL A 3 -23.49 -6.16 10.93
C VAL A 3 -22.31 -6.03 9.97
N SER A 4 -22.60 -5.77 8.70
CA SER A 4 -21.57 -5.39 7.73
C SER A 4 -21.14 -3.97 8.07
N VAL A 5 -19.94 -3.82 8.64
CA VAL A 5 -19.31 -2.50 8.83
C VAL A 5 -18.67 -2.14 7.50
N TRP A 6 -19.22 -1.11 6.86
CA TRP A 6 -18.63 -0.48 5.68
C TRP A 6 -17.40 0.30 6.16
N VAL A 7 -16.20 -0.21 5.88
CA VAL A 7 -14.93 0.49 6.15
C VAL A 7 -14.73 1.50 5.01
N GLY A 8 -15.38 2.65 5.14
CA GLY A 8 -15.08 3.82 4.32
C GLY A 8 -13.63 4.24 4.59
N SER A 9 -12.87 4.41 3.52
CA SER A 9 -11.46 4.81 3.48
C SER A 9 -11.08 5.77 4.62
N ILE A 10 -10.11 5.37 5.43
CA ILE A 10 -9.60 6.09 6.61
C ILE A 10 -9.09 7.51 6.29
N LEU A 11 -8.85 7.83 5.02
CA LEU A 11 -8.57 9.20 4.58
C LEU A 11 -9.75 10.19 4.70
N PHE A 12 -10.99 9.73 4.83
CA PHE A 12 -12.15 10.63 4.93
C PHE A 12 -12.40 11.21 6.33
N LEU A 13 -11.71 10.74 7.38
CA LEU A 13 -11.88 11.25 8.74
C LEU A 13 -10.94 12.41 9.13
N MET A 14 -10.10 12.91 8.21
CA MET A 14 -9.26 14.11 8.44
C MET A 14 -9.87 15.39 7.86
N GLY A 15 -11.21 15.50 7.89
CA GLY A 15 -11.93 16.68 7.47
C GLY A 15 -11.93 17.79 8.53
N SER A 16 -11.30 18.92 8.18
CA SER A 16 -11.50 20.25 8.78
C SER A 16 -11.00 20.45 10.20
N LEU A 17 -9.78 20.98 10.34
CA LEU A 17 -9.41 22.04 11.31
C LEU A 17 -8.03 22.58 10.91
N GLY A 18 -7.97 23.86 10.53
CA GLY A 18 -6.79 24.47 9.94
C GLY A 18 -5.57 24.54 10.86
N CYS A 19 -4.40 24.28 10.27
CA CYS A 19 -3.11 24.64 10.86
C CYS A 19 -2.28 25.43 9.83
N GLN A 20 -1.92 26.64 10.24
CA GLN A 20 -1.01 27.54 9.54
C GLN A 20 0.43 27.21 9.98
N HIS A 21 1.27 26.78 9.03
CA HIS A 21 2.70 27.15 8.86
C HIS A 21 3.49 26.05 8.14
N LEU A 22 3.37 26.04 6.81
CA LEU A 22 4.37 25.53 5.85
C LEU A 22 4.88 26.73 5.04
N PRO A 23 6.03 26.64 4.31
CA PRO A 23 6.59 27.78 3.56
C PRO A 23 5.51 28.46 2.71
N VAL A 24 5.47 29.80 2.79
CA VAL A 24 4.46 30.66 2.18
C VAL A 24 4.38 30.40 0.67
N HIS A 25 3.43 29.56 0.26
CA HIS A 25 2.93 29.52 -1.10
C HIS A 25 2.01 30.73 -1.33
N PRO A 26 2.00 31.34 -2.54
CA PRO A 26 1.17 32.50 -2.83
C PRO A 26 -0.32 32.14 -2.75
N GLU A 27 -1.07 32.94 -1.98
CA GLU A 27 -2.51 32.79 -1.74
C GLU A 27 -3.31 32.64 -3.06
N ARG A 28 -4.11 31.57 -3.16
CA ARG A 28 -5.13 31.39 -4.21
C ARG A 28 -6.50 31.88 -3.73
N PRO A 29 -7.35 32.39 -4.64
CA PRO A 29 -8.70 32.85 -4.33
C PRO A 29 -9.70 31.71 -4.15
N ASP A 30 -10.65 31.96 -3.26
CA ASP A 30 -11.75 31.08 -2.82
C ASP A 30 -12.78 30.86 -3.96
N VAL A 31 -13.11 29.60 -4.25
CA VAL A 31 -14.16 29.23 -5.24
C VAL A 31 -15.12 28.25 -4.56
N THR A 32 -16.35 28.71 -4.32
CA THR A 32 -17.46 27.90 -3.82
C THR A 32 -18.09 27.10 -4.96
N ALA A 33 -18.18 25.78 -4.81
CA ALA A 33 -18.93 24.88 -5.69
C ALA A 33 -20.24 24.42 -5.02
N HIS A 34 -21.31 24.38 -5.81
CA HIS A 34 -22.64 23.88 -5.46
C HIS A 34 -22.73 22.37 -5.72
N GLU A 35 -23.19 21.60 -4.73
CA GLU A 35 -23.57 20.19 -4.88
C GLU A 35 -25.01 20.05 -5.38
N GLU A 36 -25.23 19.14 -6.34
CA GLU A 36 -26.53 18.67 -6.81
C GLU A 36 -26.64 17.16 -6.53
N VAL A 37 -27.75 16.74 -5.92
CA VAL A 37 -28.00 15.36 -5.48
C VAL A 37 -28.81 14.63 -6.55
N ILE A 38 -28.34 13.46 -7.00
CA ILE A 38 -29.08 12.54 -7.87
C ILE A 38 -29.37 11.26 -7.09
N GLU A 39 -30.65 10.95 -6.89
CA GLU A 39 -31.13 9.67 -6.37
C GLU A 39 -31.27 8.66 -7.53
N ALA A 40 -30.82 7.43 -7.34
CA ALA A 40 -31.03 6.32 -8.27
C ALA A 40 -31.71 5.14 -7.55
N ASP A 41 -32.81 4.70 -8.15
CA ASP A 41 -33.61 3.54 -7.76
C ASP A 41 -32.89 2.22 -8.08
N ALA A 42 -33.03 1.24 -7.19
CA ALA A 42 -32.55 -0.12 -7.37
C ALA A 42 -33.72 -1.09 -7.33
N ASP A 43 -33.91 -1.84 -8.42
CA ASP A 43 -34.66 -3.08 -8.47
C ASP A 43 -34.02 -3.96 -9.56
N ASP A 44 -33.37 -5.06 -9.18
CA ASP A 44 -33.41 -6.25 -10.03
C ASP A 44 -33.14 -7.53 -9.24
N VAL A 45 -34.04 -8.49 -9.47
CA VAL A 45 -34.15 -9.80 -8.84
C VAL A 45 -33.48 -10.80 -9.78
N PHE A 46 -32.47 -11.54 -9.30
CA PHE A 46 -31.91 -12.67 -10.03
C PHE A 46 -32.23 -14.00 -9.35
N GLU A 47 -32.83 -14.88 -10.15
CA GLU A 47 -33.22 -16.25 -9.83
C GLU A 47 -32.02 -17.21 -9.77
N ASP A 48 -32.14 -18.13 -8.82
CA ASP A 48 -31.21 -19.21 -8.45
C ASP A 48 -31.41 -20.43 -9.37
N THR A 49 -30.35 -20.89 -10.03
CA THR A 49 -30.33 -22.19 -10.72
C THR A 49 -29.10 -22.98 -10.30
N ALA A 50 -29.34 -23.98 -9.45
CA ALA A 50 -28.39 -25.01 -9.07
C ALA A 50 -28.42 -26.14 -10.10
N GLU A 51 -27.29 -26.39 -10.76
CA GLU A 51 -27.04 -27.63 -11.51
C GLU A 51 -25.94 -28.44 -10.81
N ASP A 52 -26.27 -29.72 -10.60
CA ASP A 52 -25.58 -30.76 -9.86
C ASP A 52 -24.75 -31.57 -10.86
N GLU A 53 -23.42 -31.40 -10.87
CA GLU A 53 -22.51 -32.20 -11.70
C GLU A 53 -21.68 -33.17 -10.85
N ALA A 54 -21.80 -34.44 -11.22
CA ALA A 54 -21.18 -35.59 -10.59
C ALA A 54 -19.65 -35.61 -10.75
N ALA A 55 -18.96 -35.95 -9.66
CA ALA A 55 -17.52 -36.11 -9.58
C ALA A 55 -17.02 -37.34 -10.35
N ASP A 56 -16.01 -37.15 -11.20
CA ASP A 56 -15.19 -38.18 -11.83
C ASP A 56 -13.85 -38.24 -11.09
N GLU A 57 -13.49 -39.41 -10.55
CA GLU A 57 -12.27 -39.58 -9.74
C GLU A 57 -11.02 -39.61 -10.65
N PRO A 58 -10.01 -38.74 -10.41
CA PRO A 58 -8.80 -38.75 -11.21
C PRO A 58 -7.86 -39.90 -10.79
N PRO A 59 -7.03 -40.41 -11.72
CA PRO A 59 -6.11 -41.52 -11.46
C PRO A 59 -4.95 -41.11 -10.55
N GLU A 60 -4.66 -41.98 -9.55
CA GLU A 60 -3.48 -41.89 -8.69
C GLU A 60 -2.18 -41.91 -9.51
N THR A 61 -1.49 -40.77 -9.53
CA THR A 61 -0.15 -40.65 -10.10
C THR A 61 0.85 -40.55 -8.95
N THR A 62 1.62 -41.61 -8.72
CA THR A 62 2.70 -41.65 -7.72
C THR A 62 3.97 -41.03 -8.31
N ALA A 63 4.14 -39.73 -8.12
CA ALA A 63 5.40 -39.04 -8.40
C ALA A 63 6.34 -39.21 -7.19
N GLU A 64 7.50 -39.83 -7.42
CA GLU A 64 8.60 -39.85 -6.46
C GLU A 64 9.17 -38.42 -6.34
N VAL A 65 8.88 -37.76 -5.22
CA VAL A 65 9.43 -36.46 -4.86
C VAL A 65 10.81 -36.68 -4.25
N GLU A 66 11.86 -36.35 -5.00
CA GLU A 66 13.20 -36.19 -4.43
C GLU A 66 13.20 -34.97 -3.48
N THR A 67 13.06 -35.23 -2.18
CA THR A 67 13.23 -34.22 -1.14
C THR A 67 14.72 -33.96 -0.94
N THR A 68 15.22 -32.88 -1.52
CA THR A 68 16.50 -32.31 -1.10
C THR A 68 16.26 -31.53 0.19
N ASP A 69 16.74 -32.08 1.32
CA ASP A 69 16.70 -31.51 2.67
C ASP A 69 17.63 -30.28 2.81
N GLU A 70 17.56 -29.32 1.88
CA GLU A 70 18.12 -27.99 2.13
C GLU A 70 17.10 -27.20 2.93
N LEU A 71 17.40 -26.99 4.22
CA LEU A 71 16.63 -26.09 5.07
C LEU A 71 16.55 -24.73 4.35
N PRO A 72 15.35 -24.17 4.14
CA PRO A 72 15.21 -22.88 3.45
C PRO A 72 16.06 -21.85 4.18
N GLU A 73 16.87 -21.09 3.43
CA GLU A 73 17.62 -19.97 3.98
C GLU A 73 16.63 -19.01 4.67
N ALA A 74 16.59 -19.06 6.01
CA ALA A 74 15.55 -18.44 6.83
C ALA A 74 15.59 -16.89 6.84
N ASN A 75 16.24 -16.26 5.85
CA ASN A 75 16.60 -14.85 5.84
C ASN A 75 16.08 -14.10 4.61
N LYS A 76 15.20 -14.71 3.81
CA LYS A 76 14.67 -14.10 2.58
C LYS A 76 13.25 -14.55 2.25
N ILE A 77 12.56 -13.72 1.48
CA ILE A 77 11.27 -14.02 0.88
C ILE A 77 11.48 -14.47 -0.55
N THR A 78 11.05 -15.68 -0.88
CA THR A 78 11.06 -16.18 -2.25
C THR A 78 9.64 -16.36 -2.77
N LEU A 79 9.31 -15.62 -3.83
CA LEU A 79 8.05 -15.74 -4.57
C LEU A 79 8.32 -16.21 -6.00
N ALA A 80 7.43 -17.07 -6.50
CA ALA A 80 7.46 -17.47 -7.90
C ALA A 80 7.08 -16.29 -8.82
N ARG A 81 7.40 -16.41 -10.11
CA ARG A 81 6.90 -15.49 -11.13
C ARG A 81 5.38 -15.39 -11.03
N LEU A 82 4.86 -14.18 -11.13
CA LEU A 82 3.43 -13.92 -11.06
C LEU A 82 2.90 -13.43 -12.41
N GLN A 83 1.87 -14.10 -12.90
CA GLN A 83 1.07 -13.64 -14.03
C GLN A 83 -0.39 -13.57 -13.61
N GLY A 84 -1.06 -12.46 -13.89
CA GLY A 84 -2.43 -12.25 -13.45
C GLY A 84 -3.04 -10.99 -14.05
N HIS A 85 -4.15 -10.56 -13.44
CA HIS A 85 -4.81 -9.30 -13.78
C HIS A 85 -5.00 -8.49 -12.51
N TRP A 86 -4.84 -7.18 -12.64
CA TRP A 86 -5.11 -6.22 -11.58
C TRP A 86 -6.28 -5.34 -11.98
N SER A 87 -7.28 -5.22 -11.11
CA SER A 87 -8.46 -4.41 -11.33
C SER A 87 -8.53 -3.31 -10.29
N LEU A 88 -8.73 -2.08 -10.74
CA LEU A 88 -9.02 -0.93 -9.89
C LEU A 88 -10.28 -0.20 -10.39
N PRO A 89 -11.02 0.51 -9.52
CA PRO A 89 -12.21 1.25 -9.91
C PRO A 89 -11.90 2.58 -10.63
N PHE A 90 -10.67 2.75 -11.14
CA PHE A 90 -10.20 3.92 -11.87
C PHE A 90 -9.06 3.55 -12.82
N SER A 91 -8.83 4.40 -13.82
CA SER A 91 -7.65 4.41 -14.69
C SER A 91 -6.81 5.64 -14.40
N VAL A 92 -5.48 5.55 -14.52
CA VAL A 92 -4.52 6.64 -14.37
C VAL A 92 -3.68 6.76 -15.63
N ALA A 93 -3.42 7.99 -16.05
CA ALA A 93 -2.37 8.31 -17.01
C ALA A 93 -1.31 9.16 -16.31
N ILE A 94 -0.07 8.69 -16.25
CA ILE A 94 1.09 9.45 -15.78
C ILE A 94 2.15 9.43 -16.87
N ASP A 95 2.61 10.61 -17.28
CA ASP A 95 3.76 10.76 -18.19
C ASP A 95 4.65 11.85 -17.63
N GLY A 96 5.78 11.45 -17.06
CA GLY A 96 6.67 12.36 -16.36
C GLY A 96 8.06 11.80 -16.13
N MET A 97 8.87 12.58 -15.43
CA MET A 97 10.27 12.26 -15.17
C MET A 97 10.67 12.82 -13.81
N GLY A 98 11.41 12.03 -13.04
CA GLY A 98 12.09 12.50 -11.83
C GLY A 98 13.33 13.35 -12.13
N SER A 99 13.92 13.93 -11.10
CA SER A 99 15.09 14.81 -11.23
C SER A 99 16.40 14.13 -10.86
N GLU A 100 16.36 12.97 -10.19
CA GLU A 100 17.55 12.32 -9.64
C GLU A 100 17.53 10.80 -9.89
N ARG A 101 16.98 10.02 -8.96
CA ARG A 101 16.99 8.56 -9.00
C ARG A 101 15.90 8.01 -9.91
N LEU A 102 14.83 8.78 -10.13
CA LEU A 102 13.77 8.41 -11.04
C LEU A 102 14.00 9.04 -12.40
N GLY A 103 14.07 8.20 -13.42
CA GLY A 103 14.02 8.61 -14.82
C GLY A 103 12.58 8.75 -15.30
N LEU A 104 12.31 8.20 -16.49
CA LEU A 104 10.99 8.22 -17.11
C LEU A 104 9.97 7.40 -16.30
N LEU A 105 8.81 7.98 -16.04
CA LEU A 105 7.63 7.35 -15.43
C LEU A 105 6.46 7.44 -16.41
N GLN A 106 6.03 6.29 -16.92
CA GLN A 106 4.94 6.17 -17.90
C GLN A 106 3.93 5.13 -17.43
N ILE A 107 2.70 5.57 -17.19
CA ILE A 107 1.56 4.74 -16.81
C ILE A 107 0.38 5.11 -17.71
N ASP A 108 -0.28 4.08 -18.24
CA ASP A 108 -1.52 4.20 -19.00
C ASP A 108 -2.46 3.08 -18.52
N GLY A 109 -3.59 3.45 -17.93
CA GLY A 109 -4.43 2.50 -17.19
C GLY A 109 -3.98 2.33 -15.75
N VAL A 110 -3.56 1.13 -15.37
CA VAL A 110 -3.09 0.83 -14.01
C VAL A 110 -1.71 0.16 -13.99
N THR A 111 -1.05 0.09 -15.15
CA THR A 111 0.29 -0.49 -15.31
C THR A 111 1.13 0.38 -16.22
N GLY A 112 2.44 0.14 -16.21
CA GLY A 112 3.37 0.89 -17.03
C GLY A 112 4.82 0.55 -16.73
N SER A 113 5.69 1.54 -16.93
CA SER A 113 7.12 1.44 -16.63
C SER A 113 7.62 2.65 -15.85
N VAL A 114 8.56 2.40 -14.95
CA VAL A 114 9.34 3.44 -14.29
C VAL A 114 10.83 3.12 -14.42
N GLU A 115 11.64 4.11 -14.74
CA GLU A 115 13.09 4.00 -14.63
C GLU A 115 13.52 4.37 -13.21
N VAL A 116 14.07 3.42 -12.47
CA VAL A 116 14.69 3.66 -11.16
C VAL A 116 16.18 3.38 -11.30
N GLU A 117 17.03 4.35 -10.99
CA GLU A 117 18.48 4.23 -11.06
C GLU A 117 18.99 3.75 -12.44
N GLY A 118 18.41 4.31 -13.51
CA GLY A 118 18.77 4.00 -14.89
C GLY A 118 18.25 2.65 -15.41
N GLN A 119 17.40 1.96 -14.65
CA GLN A 119 16.81 0.67 -15.05
C GLN A 119 15.28 0.74 -15.13
N SER A 120 14.77 0.53 -16.35
CA SER A 120 13.33 0.40 -16.60
C SER A 120 12.76 -0.83 -15.89
N THR A 121 11.70 -0.61 -15.10
CA THR A 121 11.06 -1.60 -14.24
C THR A 121 9.55 -1.57 -14.48
N PHE A 122 8.91 -2.74 -14.52
CA PHE A 122 7.44 -2.81 -14.55
C PHE A 122 6.89 -2.17 -13.27
N VAL A 123 5.87 -1.33 -13.43
CA VAL A 123 5.18 -0.68 -12.32
C VAL A 123 3.68 -0.81 -12.51
N PHE A 124 2.95 -0.86 -11.40
CA PHE A 124 1.50 -0.79 -11.42
C PHE A 124 1.00 0.12 -10.30
N VAL A 125 -0.20 0.66 -10.47
CA VAL A 125 -0.87 1.52 -9.50
C VAL A 125 -1.59 0.63 -8.49
N ASP A 126 -1.36 0.84 -7.20
CA ASP A 126 -2.07 0.15 -6.13
C ASP A 126 -3.24 0.99 -5.60
N GLN A 127 -3.02 2.29 -5.38
CA GLN A 127 -4.01 3.16 -4.73
C GLN A 127 -4.07 4.54 -5.36
N ARG A 128 -5.27 5.13 -5.32
CA ARG A 128 -5.53 6.55 -5.54
C ARG A 128 -6.01 7.15 -4.23
N ILE A 129 -5.33 8.18 -3.76
CA ILE A 129 -5.57 8.85 -2.49
C ILE A 129 -5.82 10.34 -2.76
N PRO A 130 -7.09 10.79 -2.80
CA PRO A 130 -7.41 12.21 -2.85
C PRO A 130 -6.96 12.89 -1.55
N TRP A 131 -6.10 13.91 -1.66
CA TRP A 131 -5.60 14.69 -0.52
C TRP A 131 -5.98 16.17 -0.65
N ALA A 132 -7.30 16.39 -0.64
CA ALA A 132 -7.91 17.69 -0.93
C ALA A 132 -7.39 18.83 -0.04
N ALA A 133 -7.03 18.53 1.22
CA ALA A 133 -6.50 19.52 2.17
C ALA A 133 -5.22 20.23 1.67
N PHE A 134 -4.46 19.57 0.80
CA PHE A 134 -3.22 20.10 0.21
C PHE A 134 -3.32 20.27 -1.31
N GLY A 135 -4.48 20.04 -1.91
CA GLY A 135 -4.68 20.17 -3.36
C GLY A 135 -3.99 19.09 -4.19
N TYR A 136 -3.64 17.95 -3.57
CA TYR A 136 -2.99 16.83 -4.27
C TYR A 136 -3.94 15.64 -4.47
N THR A 137 -3.64 14.85 -5.50
CA THR A 137 -4.00 13.43 -5.58
C THR A 137 -2.72 12.62 -5.55
N LEU A 138 -2.66 11.63 -4.66
CA LEU A 138 -1.52 10.75 -4.51
C LEU A 138 -1.83 9.42 -5.21
N TYR A 139 -0.89 8.93 -6.00
CA TYR A 139 -0.94 7.57 -6.53
C TYR A 139 0.17 6.73 -5.91
N GLN A 140 -0.20 5.66 -5.22
CA GLN A 140 0.75 4.67 -4.74
C GLN A 140 1.07 3.72 -5.89
N LEU A 141 2.34 3.61 -6.23
CA LEU A 141 2.86 2.77 -7.31
C LEU A 141 3.78 1.71 -6.73
N VAL A 142 3.74 0.50 -7.28
CA VAL A 142 4.62 -0.60 -6.86
C VAL A 142 5.43 -1.06 -8.08
N ALA A 143 6.75 -0.89 -8.01
CA ALA A 143 7.67 -1.36 -9.04
C ALA A 143 8.45 -2.57 -8.53
N VAL A 144 8.46 -3.66 -9.31
CA VAL A 144 8.97 -4.96 -8.87
C VAL A 144 10.11 -5.43 -9.76
N ARG A 145 11.26 -5.69 -9.13
CA ARG A 145 12.40 -6.42 -9.68
C ARG A 145 12.54 -7.78 -9.01
N ALA A 146 13.41 -8.61 -9.55
CA ALA A 146 13.69 -9.93 -9.00
C ALA A 146 14.33 -9.88 -7.59
N ASP A 147 15.03 -8.80 -7.27
CA ASP A 147 15.83 -8.63 -6.05
C ASP A 147 15.43 -7.40 -5.22
N GLN A 148 14.45 -6.61 -5.69
CA GLN A 148 14.06 -5.37 -5.01
C GLN A 148 12.63 -4.95 -5.37
N TRP A 149 11.90 -4.44 -4.38
CA TRP A 149 10.62 -3.75 -4.59
C TRP A 149 10.77 -2.29 -4.23
N PHE A 150 10.16 -1.43 -5.04
CA PHE A 150 10.04 -0.01 -4.79
C PHE A 150 8.59 0.35 -4.58
N VAL A 151 8.33 1.16 -3.56
CA VAL A 151 7.06 1.84 -3.37
C VAL A 151 7.28 3.30 -3.72
N LEU A 152 6.45 3.81 -4.64
CA LEU A 152 6.51 5.18 -5.07
C LEU A 152 5.20 5.89 -4.76
N TRP A 153 5.29 7.17 -4.44
CA TRP A 153 4.13 8.04 -4.25
C TRP A 153 4.22 9.19 -5.25
N ALA A 154 3.40 9.16 -6.29
CA ALA A 154 3.33 10.22 -7.28
C ALA A 154 2.36 11.31 -6.81
N TYR A 155 2.88 12.52 -6.59
CA TYR A 155 2.10 13.68 -6.12
C TYR A 155 1.63 14.49 -7.32
N CYS A 156 0.32 14.45 -7.55
CA CYS A 156 -0.35 15.14 -8.63
C CYS A 156 -1.06 16.40 -8.14
N GLU A 157 -0.69 17.57 -8.64
CA GLU A 157 -1.35 18.85 -8.33
C GLU A 157 -1.95 19.44 -9.61
N SER A 158 -3.27 19.61 -9.65
CA SER A 158 -3.96 20.21 -10.82
C SER A 158 -3.57 19.57 -12.16
N GLY A 159 -3.37 18.25 -12.18
CA GLY A 159 -2.97 17.47 -13.35
C GLY A 159 -1.47 17.52 -13.69
N GLN A 160 -0.63 18.09 -12.82
CA GLN A 160 0.81 18.14 -12.98
C GLN A 160 1.49 17.20 -11.99
N LEU A 161 2.45 16.40 -12.47
CA LEU A 161 3.32 15.62 -11.60
C LEU A 161 4.37 16.56 -11.02
N THR A 162 4.41 16.70 -9.69
CA THR A 162 5.25 17.69 -9.01
C THR A 162 6.37 17.06 -8.18
N TRP A 163 6.07 15.95 -7.50
CA TRP A 163 7.00 15.21 -6.66
C TRP A 163 6.77 13.72 -6.81
N VAL A 164 7.83 12.94 -6.65
CA VAL A 164 7.72 11.51 -6.42
C VAL A 164 8.54 11.15 -5.19
N TYR A 165 7.87 10.51 -4.22
CA TYR A 165 8.57 9.86 -3.12
C TYR A 165 8.91 8.44 -3.53
N LEU A 166 10.06 7.95 -3.13
CA LEU A 166 10.54 6.60 -3.38
C LEU A 166 11.13 6.02 -2.10
N GLU A 167 10.77 4.77 -1.86
CA GLU A 167 11.38 3.90 -0.88
C GLU A 167 11.55 2.49 -1.44
N ALA A 168 12.44 1.71 -0.84
CA ALA A 168 12.64 0.33 -1.23
C ALA A 168 12.65 -0.58 -0.01
N VAL A 169 12.18 -1.81 -0.21
CA VAL A 169 12.03 -2.82 0.85
C VAL A 169 13.36 -3.35 1.40
N ASP A 170 14.49 -2.93 0.84
CA ASP A 170 15.84 -3.25 1.32
C ASP A 170 16.31 -2.33 2.46
N GLY A 171 15.47 -1.37 2.88
CA GLY A 171 15.78 -0.38 3.90
C GLY A 171 16.40 0.91 3.35
N THR A 172 16.40 1.10 2.02
CA THR A 172 16.68 2.40 1.43
C THR A 172 15.70 3.44 2.01
N PRO A 173 16.19 4.52 2.65
CA PRO A 173 15.32 5.51 3.29
C PRO A 173 14.32 6.13 2.32
N LEU A 174 13.18 6.56 2.85
CA LEU A 174 12.19 7.31 2.08
C LEU A 174 12.86 8.63 1.64
N THR A 175 12.94 8.83 0.34
CA THR A 175 13.43 10.06 -0.26
C THR A 175 12.36 10.61 -1.19
N TYR A 176 12.41 11.91 -1.47
CA TYR A 176 11.58 12.51 -2.50
C TYR A 176 12.46 13.33 -3.44
N GLU A 177 12.00 13.45 -4.67
CA GLU A 177 12.63 14.27 -5.68
C GLU A 177 11.59 15.06 -6.45
N ALA A 178 12.01 16.21 -6.99
CA ALA A 178 11.17 16.99 -7.88
C ALA A 178 10.88 16.16 -9.13
N ALA A 179 9.65 16.25 -9.62
CA ALA A 179 9.23 15.61 -10.85
C ALA A 179 8.59 16.63 -11.78
N THR A 180 8.57 16.30 -13.06
CA THR A 180 7.89 17.08 -14.09
C THR A 180 7.05 16.16 -14.95
N GLY A 181 5.94 16.66 -15.48
CA GLY A 181 5.06 15.88 -16.35
C GLY A 181 3.59 16.10 -16.04
N THR A 182 2.76 15.20 -16.56
CA THR A 182 1.31 15.21 -16.37
C THR A 182 0.86 13.97 -15.64
N CYS A 183 -0.20 14.12 -14.87
CA CYS A 183 -0.91 13.02 -14.25
C CYS A 183 -2.40 13.31 -14.28
N GLY A 184 -3.21 12.28 -14.41
CA GLY A 184 -4.66 12.39 -14.35
C GLY A 184 -5.29 11.03 -14.20
N ASP A 185 -6.52 10.99 -13.70
CA ASP A 185 -7.29 9.77 -13.60
C ASP A 185 -8.72 9.97 -14.09
N ILE A 186 -9.37 8.85 -14.36
CA ILE A 186 -10.79 8.77 -14.65
C ILE A 186 -11.39 7.63 -13.82
N ASP A 187 -12.60 7.84 -13.31
CA ASP A 187 -13.36 6.79 -12.65
C ASP A 187 -13.82 5.74 -13.66
N GLY A 188 -13.85 4.48 -13.22
CA GLY A 188 -14.27 3.34 -14.04
C GLY A 188 -13.36 2.14 -13.85
N GLU A 189 -13.96 0.95 -13.82
CA GLU A 189 -13.19 -0.29 -13.68
C GLU A 189 -12.16 -0.40 -14.80
N THR A 190 -10.90 -0.56 -14.40
CA THR A 190 -9.77 -0.72 -15.30
C THR A 190 -9.02 -1.98 -14.91
N VAL A 191 -8.95 -2.91 -15.86
CA VAL A 191 -8.27 -4.20 -15.70
C VAL A 191 -7.03 -4.21 -16.58
N ALA A 192 -5.87 -4.52 -16.01
CA ALA A 192 -4.62 -4.65 -16.76
C ALA A 192 -3.91 -5.96 -16.42
N PRO A 193 -3.17 -6.56 -17.38
CA PRO A 193 -2.33 -7.71 -17.10
C PRO A 193 -1.14 -7.31 -16.24
N ILE A 194 -0.79 -8.16 -15.28
CA ILE A 194 0.45 -8.09 -14.51
C ILE A 194 1.33 -9.28 -14.91
N ASP A 195 2.62 -9.01 -15.13
CA ASP A 195 3.67 -10.01 -15.31
C ASP A 195 4.90 -9.61 -14.49
N LEU A 196 4.98 -10.11 -13.25
CA LEU A 196 6.09 -9.83 -12.35
C LEU A 196 7.12 -10.96 -12.41
N PRO A 197 8.42 -10.65 -12.30
CA PRO A 197 9.45 -11.68 -12.21
C PRO A 197 9.28 -12.54 -10.96
N ALA A 198 9.96 -13.68 -10.93
CA ALA A 198 10.19 -14.36 -9.65
C ALA A 198 11.05 -13.44 -8.76
N VAL A 199 10.79 -13.47 -7.46
CA VAL A 199 11.38 -12.54 -6.50
C VAL A 199 12.14 -13.30 -5.42
N ASP A 200 13.32 -12.80 -5.06
CA ASP A 200 14.12 -13.22 -3.93
C ASP A 200 14.57 -11.98 -3.13
N LEU A 201 13.81 -11.62 -2.10
CA LEU A 201 14.07 -10.42 -1.29
C LEU A 201 14.76 -10.79 0.02
N PRO A 202 15.90 -10.19 0.38
CA PRO A 202 16.40 -10.29 1.74
C PRO A 202 15.43 -9.62 2.72
N PHE A 203 15.36 -10.09 3.96
CA PHE A 203 14.68 -9.33 5.00
C PHE A 203 15.43 -8.01 5.27
N PRO A 204 14.72 -6.87 5.36
CA PRO A 204 15.34 -5.58 5.67
C PRO A 204 15.90 -5.51 7.08
N ALA A 205 16.85 -4.61 7.28
CA ALA A 205 17.23 -4.16 8.61
C ALA A 205 16.14 -3.24 9.18
N ALA A 206 15.60 -3.58 10.35
CA ALA A 206 14.56 -2.79 10.99
C ALA A 206 15.12 -1.46 11.54
N PRO A 207 14.42 -0.32 11.30
CA PRO A 207 14.76 0.93 11.96
C PRO A 207 14.60 0.81 13.49
N ALA A 208 15.38 1.59 14.23
CA ALA A 208 15.39 1.58 15.69
C ALA A 208 14.51 2.70 16.28
N GLY A 209 14.20 2.57 17.57
CA GLY A 209 13.56 3.64 18.36
C GLY A 209 12.04 3.63 18.38
N PHE A 210 11.38 2.69 17.71
CA PHE A 210 9.96 2.41 17.92
C PHE A 210 9.73 1.01 18.46
N SER A 211 8.60 0.83 19.14
CA SER A 211 8.09 -0.47 19.54
C SER A 211 6.58 -0.45 19.53
N VAL A 212 5.94 -1.56 19.18
CA VAL A 212 4.49 -1.73 19.28
C VAL A 212 4.23 -2.97 20.14
N ASP A 213 3.37 -2.84 21.15
CA ASP A 213 3.00 -3.94 22.04
C ASP A 213 1.49 -4.00 22.23
N GLY A 214 0.89 -5.05 21.67
CA GLY A 214 -0.51 -5.39 21.77
C GLY A 214 -0.75 -6.88 21.55
N PRO A 215 -1.93 -7.41 21.89
CA PRO A 215 -2.23 -8.84 21.75
C PRO A 215 -2.22 -9.30 20.28
N GLN A 216 -2.63 -8.42 19.36
CA GLN A 216 -2.80 -8.73 17.93
C GLN A 216 -1.77 -8.06 17.02
N ILE A 217 -0.90 -7.23 17.58
CA ILE A 217 0.20 -6.62 16.84
C ILE A 217 1.39 -6.41 17.78
N GLN A 218 2.57 -6.77 17.31
CA GLN A 218 3.81 -6.56 18.04
C GLN A 218 4.92 -6.17 17.07
N LEU A 219 5.75 -5.21 17.45
CA LEU A 219 6.98 -4.84 16.77
C LEU A 219 8.05 -4.62 17.83
N ALA A 220 9.10 -5.43 17.79
CA ALA A 220 10.23 -5.26 18.70
C ALA A 220 11.12 -4.10 18.25
N GLU A 221 11.75 -3.41 19.20
CA GLU A 221 12.68 -2.33 18.89
C GLU A 221 13.87 -2.85 18.06
N GLY A 222 14.09 -2.27 16.88
CA GLY A 222 15.16 -2.68 15.96
C GLY A 222 14.99 -4.09 15.39
N GLY A 223 13.77 -4.65 15.42
CA GLY A 223 13.48 -5.99 14.92
C GLY A 223 12.15 -6.09 14.18
N GLY A 224 11.84 -7.31 13.72
CA GLY A 224 10.55 -7.64 13.15
C GLY A 224 9.48 -7.86 14.22
N GLY A 225 8.32 -8.33 13.76
CA GLY A 225 7.21 -8.66 14.65
C GLY A 225 6.06 -9.31 13.90
N TYR A 226 4.83 -9.08 14.34
CA TYR A 226 3.65 -9.64 13.68
C TYR A 226 2.45 -8.70 13.76
N ALA A 227 1.49 -8.89 12.86
CA ALA A 227 0.13 -8.41 12.98
C ALA A 227 -0.85 -9.56 12.70
N GLN A 228 -1.99 -9.55 13.39
CA GLN A 228 -3.04 -10.56 13.24
C GLN A 228 -4.43 -9.92 13.15
N ALA A 229 -5.02 -9.95 11.96
CA ALA A 229 -6.36 -9.47 11.68
C ALA A 229 -7.31 -10.66 11.47
N GLY A 230 -8.09 -11.00 12.50
CA GLY A 230 -8.93 -12.21 12.49
C GLY A 230 -8.07 -13.47 12.38
N GLU A 231 -8.27 -14.22 11.30
CA GLU A 231 -7.51 -15.45 10.98
C GLU A 231 -6.25 -15.16 10.18
N GLU A 232 -6.09 -13.95 9.64
CA GLU A 232 -4.90 -13.58 8.87
C GLU A 232 -3.78 -13.15 9.81
N ARG A 233 -2.60 -13.74 9.65
CA ARG A 233 -1.38 -13.38 10.38
C ARG A 233 -0.26 -13.08 9.39
N TRP A 234 0.41 -11.96 9.61
CA TRP A 234 1.62 -11.57 8.91
C TRP A 234 2.75 -11.40 9.90
N GLU A 235 3.93 -11.85 9.48
CA GLU A 235 5.19 -11.36 10.02
C GLU A 235 5.45 -9.97 9.43
N LEU A 236 5.90 -9.05 10.27
CA LEU A 236 6.22 -7.68 9.90
C LEU A 236 7.74 -7.51 9.89
N TYR A 237 8.27 -6.99 8.80
CA TYR A 237 9.68 -6.63 8.66
C TYR A 237 9.77 -5.14 8.33
N PRO A 238 9.85 -4.28 9.37
CA PRO A 238 10.02 -2.84 9.18
C PRO A 238 11.28 -2.52 8.37
N PHE A 239 11.21 -1.52 7.49
CA PHE A 239 12.36 -1.07 6.69
C PHE A 239 12.46 0.45 6.58
N ASN A 240 11.38 1.18 6.88
CA ASN A 240 11.37 2.63 6.88
C ASN A 240 10.51 3.18 8.01
N GLN A 241 10.73 4.45 8.33
CA GLN A 241 9.84 5.20 9.22
C GLN A 241 9.68 6.64 8.76
N VAL A 242 8.50 7.21 8.97
CA VAL A 242 8.20 8.61 8.65
C VAL A 242 7.68 9.30 9.91
N ASP A 243 8.30 10.43 10.25
CA ASP A 243 7.80 11.34 11.28
C ASP A 243 6.80 12.31 10.64
N CYS A 244 5.52 12.06 10.90
CA CYS A 244 4.42 12.88 10.44
C CYS A 244 3.80 13.68 11.60
N THR A 245 4.56 13.90 12.69
CA THR A 245 4.02 14.53 13.90
C THR A 245 3.72 16.02 13.73
N THR A 246 4.39 16.70 12.79
CA THR A 246 4.22 18.14 12.53
C THR A 246 3.68 18.49 11.15
N ASP A 247 4.05 17.74 10.11
CA ASP A 247 3.92 18.24 8.72
C ASP A 247 2.85 17.54 7.88
N CYS A 248 2.33 16.38 8.33
CA CYS A 248 1.37 15.60 7.54
C CYS A 248 -0.09 15.86 7.93
N GLY A 249 -0.36 16.35 9.14
CA GLY A 249 -1.72 16.66 9.56
C GLY A 249 -1.86 16.94 11.06
N THR A 250 -3.11 17.06 11.52
CA THR A 250 -3.43 17.28 12.93
C THR A 250 -4.61 16.38 13.35
N PRO A 251 -4.45 15.51 14.37
CA PRO A 251 -3.18 15.22 15.05
C PRO A 251 -2.16 14.58 14.11
N GLY A 252 -0.87 14.81 14.38
CA GLY A 252 0.21 14.15 13.65
C GLY A 252 0.33 12.65 14.01
N TRP A 253 1.20 11.93 13.31
CA TRP A 253 1.40 10.49 13.50
C TRP A 253 2.83 10.05 13.17
N TRP A 254 3.17 8.80 13.46
CA TRP A 254 4.32 8.12 12.87
C TRP A 254 3.86 7.04 11.89
N GLU A 255 4.67 6.77 10.88
CA GLU A 255 4.46 5.67 9.94
C GLU A 255 5.63 4.69 10.06
N ILE A 256 5.35 3.39 10.14
CA ILE A 256 6.37 2.33 10.07
C ILE A 256 6.06 1.49 8.84
N HIS A 257 6.91 1.61 7.84
CA HIS A 257 6.74 0.94 6.56
C HIS A 257 7.37 -0.43 6.65
N SER A 258 6.59 -1.46 6.32
CA SER A 258 6.93 -2.85 6.60
C SER A 258 6.67 -3.73 5.40
N LEU A 259 7.57 -4.69 5.19
CA LEU A 259 7.32 -5.85 4.35
C LEU A 259 6.49 -6.84 5.17
N LEU A 260 5.34 -7.21 4.63
CA LEU A 260 4.43 -8.21 5.20
C LEU A 260 4.81 -9.58 4.63
N TRP A 261 4.88 -10.60 5.47
CA TRP A 261 5.12 -11.98 5.04
C TRP A 261 4.16 -12.95 5.72
N SER A 262 3.45 -13.74 4.93
CA SER A 262 2.65 -14.86 5.41
C SER A 262 3.33 -16.16 4.96
N PRO A 263 4.12 -16.82 5.82
CA PRO A 263 4.80 -18.07 5.44
C PRO A 263 3.81 -19.19 5.14
N GLU A 264 2.66 -19.21 5.82
CA GLU A 264 1.61 -20.21 5.62
C GLU A 264 0.99 -20.11 4.22
N ARG A 265 0.70 -18.89 3.76
CA ARG A 265 0.10 -18.64 2.43
C ARG A 265 1.14 -18.44 1.34
N ARG A 266 2.42 -18.32 1.72
CA ARG A 266 3.53 -17.89 0.85
C ARG A 266 3.21 -16.58 0.14
N GLU A 267 2.71 -15.61 0.90
CA GLU A 267 2.35 -14.30 0.40
C GLU A 267 3.20 -13.20 1.00
N ALA A 268 3.60 -12.23 0.19
CA ALA A 268 4.26 -11.02 0.68
C ALA A 268 3.59 -9.75 0.14
N GLY A 269 3.70 -8.66 0.88
CA GLY A 269 3.17 -7.37 0.45
C GLY A 269 3.81 -6.21 1.20
N PHE A 270 3.37 -5.00 0.87
CA PHE A 270 3.74 -3.79 1.59
C PHE A 270 2.65 -3.43 2.59
N GLY A 271 3.01 -2.85 3.73
CA GLY A 271 2.03 -2.30 4.66
C GLY A 271 2.62 -1.19 5.50
N ILE A 272 1.78 -0.24 5.88
CA ILE A 272 2.14 0.87 6.76
C ILE A 272 1.45 0.68 8.10
N VAL A 273 2.24 0.65 9.17
CA VAL A 273 1.74 0.72 10.54
C VAL A 273 1.72 2.19 10.97
N TYR A 274 0.52 2.76 11.06
CA TYR A 274 0.29 4.12 11.54
C TYR A 274 0.18 4.14 13.07
N LEU A 275 0.92 5.05 13.69
CA LEU A 275 0.94 5.31 15.11
C LEU A 275 0.38 6.71 15.38
N PHE A 276 -0.93 6.81 15.63
CA PHE A 276 -1.60 8.11 15.77
C PHE A 276 -1.37 8.72 17.15
N LEU A 277 -1.05 10.02 17.17
CA LEU A 277 -0.99 10.82 18.39
C LEU A 277 -2.41 11.30 18.77
N ASP A 278 -3.21 10.52 19.48
CA ASP A 278 -4.50 11.04 19.99
C ASP A 278 -4.28 11.75 21.34
N PRO A 279 -4.42 13.09 21.42
CA PRO A 279 -4.26 13.82 22.68
C PRO A 279 -5.36 13.50 23.71
N ASN A 280 -6.47 12.89 23.29
CA ASN A 280 -7.59 12.53 24.14
C ASN A 280 -7.53 11.08 24.62
N VAL A 281 -6.64 10.25 24.06
CA VAL A 281 -6.44 8.88 24.51
C VAL A 281 -5.14 8.83 25.32
N PRO A 282 -5.22 8.65 26.66
CA PRO A 282 -4.08 8.79 27.57
C PRO A 282 -2.96 7.76 27.37
N THR A 283 -3.18 6.79 26.48
CA THR A 283 -2.21 5.82 26.02
C THR A 283 -2.24 5.87 24.51
N ASN A 284 -1.09 6.02 23.87
CA ASN A 284 -0.77 5.75 22.46
C ASN A 284 -1.44 4.46 21.93
N ALA A 285 -2.76 4.43 21.78
CA ALA A 285 -3.55 3.19 21.74
C ALA A 285 -4.12 2.85 20.36
N GLN A 286 -4.01 3.78 19.40
CA GLN A 286 -4.52 3.56 18.07
C GLN A 286 -3.36 3.27 17.13
N VAL A 287 -3.18 1.98 16.87
CA VAL A 287 -2.30 1.48 15.82
C VAL A 287 -3.17 0.99 14.66
N SER A 288 -2.89 1.43 13.45
CA SER A 288 -3.57 0.96 12.24
C SER A 288 -2.57 0.31 11.30
N LEU A 289 -2.86 -0.88 10.78
CA LEU A 289 -2.16 -1.42 9.63
C LEU A 289 -2.99 -1.12 8.39
N VAL A 290 -2.40 -0.42 7.43
CA VAL A 290 -2.94 -0.27 6.08
C VAL A 290 -2.07 -1.13 5.18
N PRO A 291 -2.49 -2.37 4.88
CA PRO A 291 -1.79 -3.20 3.92
C PRO A 291 -2.13 -2.76 2.49
N SER A 292 -1.17 -2.95 1.62
CA SER A 292 -1.28 -2.81 0.17
C SER A 292 -1.66 -4.16 -0.44
N ILE A 293 -1.28 -4.38 -1.69
CA ILE A 293 -1.40 -5.63 -2.42
C ILE A 293 -0.52 -6.75 -1.85
N LEU A 294 -1.07 -7.95 -1.78
CA LEU A 294 -0.40 -9.20 -1.41
C LEU A 294 -0.15 -10.06 -2.66
N PHE A 295 1.11 -10.39 -2.90
CA PHE A 295 1.57 -11.30 -3.96
C PHE A 295 1.74 -12.72 -3.41
N PRO A 296 1.51 -13.78 -4.21
CA PRO A 296 1.12 -13.75 -5.62
C PRO A 296 -0.38 -13.58 -5.85
N THR A 297 -1.21 -13.54 -4.81
CA THR A 297 -2.67 -13.62 -4.98
C THR A 297 -3.33 -12.37 -5.54
N LEU A 298 -2.61 -11.24 -5.61
CA LEU A 298 -3.12 -9.94 -6.04
C LEU A 298 -4.39 -9.55 -5.24
N ARG A 299 -4.35 -9.81 -3.93
CA ARG A 299 -5.43 -9.44 -2.99
C ARG A 299 -5.02 -8.20 -2.23
N THR A 300 -5.97 -7.32 -1.95
CA THR A 300 -5.79 -6.33 -0.89
C THR A 300 -6.26 -6.93 0.43
N SER A 301 -5.57 -6.61 1.51
CA SER A 301 -6.07 -6.88 2.86
C SER A 301 -6.80 -5.63 3.37
N PRO A 302 -7.86 -5.75 4.18
CA PRO A 302 -8.50 -4.58 4.75
C PRO A 302 -7.58 -3.87 5.75
N SER A 303 -7.68 -2.55 5.81
CA SER A 303 -7.08 -1.78 6.91
C SER A 303 -7.65 -2.27 8.24
N THR A 304 -6.77 -2.46 9.23
CA THR A 304 -7.15 -3.01 10.54
C THR A 304 -6.60 -2.13 11.65
N PHE A 305 -7.46 -1.80 12.62
CA PHE A 305 -7.07 -1.12 13.85
C PHE A 305 -6.77 -2.14 14.94
N PHE A 306 -5.76 -1.85 15.74
CA PHE A 306 -5.32 -2.66 16.86
C PHE A 306 -5.31 -1.82 18.14
N GLU A 307 -5.76 -2.45 19.23
CA GLU A 307 -5.48 -1.96 20.58
C GLU A 307 -4.04 -2.36 20.93
N ALA A 308 -3.12 -1.40 20.88
CA ALA A 308 -1.72 -1.63 21.19
C ALA A 308 -1.11 -0.34 21.73
N SER A 309 -0.14 -0.48 22.63
CA SER A 309 0.70 0.64 23.06
C SER A 309 1.92 0.77 22.15
N TRP A 310 2.45 1.97 22.00
CA TRP A 310 3.65 2.17 21.19
C TRP A 310 4.60 3.24 21.76
N THR A 311 5.87 3.11 21.38
CA THR A 311 6.93 4.11 21.59
C THR A 311 7.53 4.51 20.24
N ALA A 312 8.11 5.70 20.16
CA ALA A 312 8.78 6.25 18.98
C ALA A 312 10.02 7.05 19.40
N PRO A 313 10.94 7.35 18.47
CA PRO A 313 12.10 8.20 18.76
C PRO A 313 11.66 9.55 19.33
N ARG A 314 12.44 10.09 20.28
CA ARG A 314 12.23 11.44 20.83
C ARG A 314 12.92 12.51 20.01
#